data_AF-A0A2J0M8Q7-F1
#
_entry.id   AF-A0A2J0M8Q7-F1
#
_cell.length_a   1.000
_cell.length_b   1.000
_cell.length_c   1.000
_cell.angle_alpha   90.00
_cell.angle_beta   90.00
_cell.angle_gamma   90.00
#
_symmetry.space_group_name_H-M   'P 1'
#
loop_
_entity.id
_entity.type
_entity.pdbx_description
1 polymer ?
#
loop_
_entity_poly.entity_id
_entity_poly.type
_entity_poly.pdbx_seq_one_letter_code
_entity_poly.pdbx_strand_id
1 'polypeptide(L)'
;LKKAILWGSVIPVIIYSFFALAVIGVTGISTTEIATIGLGKVLGKGMVLFGNVFAIFAMMTSFLVVGLGQKSVFYYDYKMSNFLSWLFTFSIPLVALLLGMRGFTKNMALVGAVSEGLVGVMVITMYWRAKRLGDRSPEFSFMSLKGSQIAGSIIILILIGGIVYTLISV
;
A
#
# COMPACT_ATOMS: atom_id res chain seq x y z
N LEU A 1 -2.10 15.43 -17.75
CA LEU A 1 -2.02 14.03 -17.28
C LEU A 1 -0.58 13.57 -17.03
N LYS A 2 0.28 13.35 -18.04
CA LYS A 2 1.67 12.85 -17.82
C LYS A 2 2.48 13.65 -16.78
N LYS A 3 2.49 14.98 -16.87
CA LYS A 3 3.16 15.86 -15.88
C LYS A 3 2.54 15.73 -14.48
N ALA A 4 1.22 15.58 -14.38
CA ALA A 4 0.53 15.43 -13.10
C ALA A 4 0.85 14.08 -12.45
N ILE A 5 0.93 12.99 -13.22
CA ILE A 5 1.39 11.68 -12.73
C ILE A 5 2.83 11.78 -12.25
N LEU A 6 3.73 12.38 -13.05
CA LEU A 6 5.14 12.53 -12.69
C LEU A 6 5.30 13.28 -11.36
N TRP A 7 4.70 14.47 -11.25
CA TRP A 7 4.79 15.27 -10.01
C TRP A 7 4.06 14.61 -8.84
N GLY A 8 2.92 13.98 -9.10
CA GLY A 8 2.16 13.22 -8.11
C GLY A 8 2.91 12.01 -7.56
N SER A 9 3.84 11.43 -8.31
CA SER A 9 4.71 10.34 -7.84
C SER A 9 6.02 10.84 -7.22
N VAL A 10 6.65 11.88 -7.79
CA VAL A 10 7.97 12.37 -7.34
C VAL A 10 7.87 13.14 -6.01
N ILE A 11 6.85 13.97 -5.84
CA ILE A 11 6.71 14.80 -4.63
C ILE A 11 6.60 13.92 -3.36
N PRO A 12 5.74 12.88 -3.29
CA PRO A 12 5.68 12.01 -2.12
C PRO A 12 7.00 11.31 -1.81
N VAL A 13 7.73 10.83 -2.83
CA VAL A 13 9.04 10.18 -2.63
C VAL A 13 10.00 11.16 -1.95
N ILE A 14 10.10 12.39 -2.46
CA ILE A 14 10.96 13.43 -1.87
C ILE A 14 10.58 13.70 -0.42
N ILE A 15 9.29 13.96 -0.16
CA ILE A 15 8.80 14.29 1.20
C ILE A 15 9.06 13.13 2.17
N TYR A 16 8.79 11.89 1.76
CA TYR A 16 9.01 10.71 2.59
C TYR A 16 10.50 10.45 2.85
N SER A 17 11.37 10.65 1.87
CA SER A 17 12.81 10.55 2.07
C SER A 17 13.31 11.59 3.06
N PHE A 18 12.90 12.86 2.93
CA PHE A 18 13.26 13.90 3.89
C PHE A 18 12.75 13.59 5.30
N PHE A 19 11.50 13.17 5.43
CA PHE A 19 10.92 12.79 6.71
C PHE A 19 11.68 11.61 7.35
N ALA A 20 11.96 10.54 6.59
CA ALA A 20 12.70 9.39 7.08
C ALA A 20 14.12 9.76 7.52
N LEU A 21 14.85 10.55 6.72
CA LEU A 21 16.19 11.03 7.05
C LEU A 21 16.19 11.92 8.29
N ALA A 22 15.20 12.80 8.44
CA ALA A 22 15.06 13.64 9.63
C ALA A 22 14.79 12.80 10.88
N VAL A 23 13.89 11.82 10.81
CA VAL A 23 13.60 10.91 11.93
C VAL A 23 14.86 10.14 12.30
N ILE A 24 15.49 9.45 11.35
CA ILE A 24 16.71 8.67 11.58
C ILE A 24 17.84 9.57 12.11
N GLY A 25 17.98 10.78 11.59
CA GLY A 25 18.98 11.76 12.06
C GLY A 25 18.78 12.17 13.52
N VAL A 26 17.53 12.25 13.99
CA VAL A 26 17.21 12.62 15.38
C VAL A 26 17.25 11.40 16.31
N THR A 27 16.72 10.25 15.89
CA THR A 27 16.56 9.07 16.76
C THR A 27 17.70 8.04 16.66
N GLY A 28 18.52 8.11 15.60
CA GLY A 28 19.64 7.21 15.38
C GLY A 28 19.26 5.73 15.42
N ILE A 29 20.05 4.91 16.11
CA ILE A 29 19.83 3.46 16.29
C ILE A 29 18.54 3.19 17.10
N SER A 30 18.03 4.18 17.85
CA SER A 30 16.81 4.05 18.64
C SER A 30 15.52 4.32 17.84
N THR A 31 15.61 4.40 16.51
CA THR A 31 14.44 4.57 15.62
C THR A 31 13.47 3.40 15.80
N THR A 32 12.23 3.70 16.18
CA THR A 32 11.17 2.70 16.35
C THR A 32 10.36 2.52 15.07
N GLU A 33 9.64 1.39 14.95
CA GLU A 33 8.73 1.12 13.82
C GLU A 33 7.72 2.26 13.57
N ILE A 34 7.27 2.90 14.65
CA ILE A 34 6.36 4.05 14.59
C ILE A 34 7.16 5.32 14.90
N ALA A 35 7.35 6.18 13.90
CA ALA A 35 8.22 7.36 14.01
C ALA A 35 7.82 8.33 15.14
N THR A 36 6.51 8.53 15.38
CA THR A 36 6.01 9.41 16.45
C THR A 36 6.40 8.93 17.85
N ILE A 37 6.50 7.62 18.05
CA ILE A 37 6.97 7.02 19.31
C ILE A 37 8.47 7.28 19.49
N GLY A 38 9.26 7.06 18.44
CA GLY A 38 10.70 7.27 18.45
C GLY A 38 11.07 8.73 18.69
N LEU A 39 10.47 9.64 17.91
CA LEU A 39 10.62 11.08 18.10
C LEU A 39 10.14 11.51 19.48
N GLY A 40 9.07 10.91 20.01
CA GLY A 40 8.58 11.19 21.35
C GLY A 40 9.57 10.89 22.47
N LYS A 41 10.43 9.88 22.29
CA LYS A 41 11.51 9.57 23.25
C LYS A 41 12.59 10.65 23.29
N VAL A 42 12.80 11.38 22.19
CA VAL A 42 13.85 12.41 22.08
C VAL A 42 13.30 13.82 22.30
N LEU A 43 12.15 14.16 21.69
CA LEU A 43 11.53 15.49 21.71
C LEU A 43 10.56 15.69 22.88
N GLY A 44 10.25 14.65 23.65
CA GLY A 44 9.42 14.71 24.84
C GLY A 44 7.91 14.57 24.62
N LYS A 45 7.14 14.82 25.68
CA LYS A 45 5.71 14.47 25.78
C LYS A 45 4.82 15.17 24.75
N GLY A 46 5.16 16.39 24.33
CA GLY A 46 4.39 17.12 23.32
C GLY A 46 4.34 16.35 21.99
N MET A 47 5.49 15.83 21.55
CA MET A 47 5.59 15.01 20.33
C MET A 47 4.81 13.70 20.46
N VAL A 48 4.86 13.06 21.63
CA VAL A 48 4.07 11.84 21.91
C VAL A 48 2.59 12.13 21.79
N LEU A 49 2.09 13.23 22.38
CA LEU A 49 0.67 13.54 22.37
C LEU A 49 0.19 13.95 20.97
N PHE A 50 0.73 15.04 20.43
CA PHE A 50 0.25 15.59 19.16
C PHE A 50 0.55 14.67 17.98
N GLY A 51 1.72 14.03 17.96
CA GLY A 51 2.10 13.09 16.91
C GLY A 51 1.19 11.87 16.85
N ASN A 52 0.88 11.26 17.99
CA ASN A 52 0.01 10.07 18.01
C ASN A 52 -1.47 10.43 17.80
N VAL A 53 -1.95 11.56 18.31
CA VAL A 53 -3.32 12.04 18.01
C VAL A 53 -3.47 12.26 16.51
N PHE A 54 -2.50 12.93 15.87
CA PHE A 54 -2.49 13.09 14.42
C PHE A 54 -2.48 11.74 13.68
N ALA A 55 -1.63 10.80 14.11
CA ALA A 55 -1.56 9.48 13.51
C ALA A 55 -2.89 8.71 13.61
N ILE A 56 -3.58 8.78 14.76
CA ILE A 56 -4.89 8.15 14.95
C ILE A 56 -5.92 8.72 13.96
N PHE A 57 -6.01 10.05 13.84
CA PHE A 57 -6.95 10.67 12.90
C PHE A 57 -6.62 10.34 11.44
N ALA A 58 -5.34 10.34 11.07
CA ALA A 58 -4.89 9.96 9.73
C ALA A 58 -5.23 8.49 9.39
N MET A 59 -4.99 7.57 10.32
CA MET A 59 -5.32 6.15 10.14
C MET A 59 -6.84 5.94 10.12
N MET A 60 -7.59 6.59 11.01
CA MET A 60 -9.04 6.46 11.09
C MET A 60 -9.73 6.94 9.79
N THR A 61 -9.34 8.10 9.29
CA THR A 61 -9.89 8.64 8.03
C THR A 61 -9.60 7.71 6.85
N SER A 62 -8.37 7.23 6.73
CA SER A 62 -7.97 6.28 5.68
C SER A 62 -8.74 4.95 5.78
N PHE A 63 -8.88 4.41 7.00
CA PHE A 63 -9.62 3.19 7.26
C PHE A 63 -11.10 3.32 6.90
N LEU A 64 -11.74 4.45 7.23
CA LEU A 64 -13.15 4.68 6.90
C LEU A 64 -13.37 4.72 5.38
N VAL A 65 -12.50 5.41 4.63
CA VAL A 65 -12.63 5.50 3.16
C VAL A 65 -12.50 4.12 2.51
N VAL A 66 -11.47 3.36 2.87
CA VAL A 66 -11.25 2.02 2.31
C VAL A 66 -12.35 1.05 2.76
N GLY A 67 -12.71 1.07 4.04
CA GLY A 67 -13.75 0.20 4.60
C GLY A 67 -15.13 0.44 3.97
N LEU A 68 -15.52 1.69 3.77
CA LEU A 68 -16.77 2.02 3.08
C LEU A 68 -16.75 1.62 1.61
N GLY A 69 -15.59 1.77 0.93
CA GLY A 69 -15.38 1.27 -0.42
C GLY A 69 -15.59 -0.25 -0.50
N GLN A 70 -14.92 -1.00 0.36
CA GLN A 70 -15.06 -2.47 0.42
C GLN A 70 -16.49 -2.91 0.78
N LYS A 71 -17.12 -2.22 1.73
CA LYS A 71 -18.54 -2.46 2.09
C LYS A 71 -19.44 -2.26 0.88
N SER A 72 -19.17 -1.24 0.06
CA SER A 72 -19.93 -0.92 -1.14
C SER A 72 -19.78 -2.02 -2.20
N VAL A 73 -18.57 -2.56 -2.40
CA VAL A 73 -18.35 -3.73 -3.26
C VAL A 73 -19.19 -4.93 -2.81
N PHE A 74 -19.16 -5.26 -1.50
CA PHE A 74 -19.99 -6.37 -0.99
C PHE A 74 -21.50 -6.14 -1.16
N TYR A 75 -21.95 -4.90 -0.97
CA TYR A 75 -23.37 -4.58 -1.02
C TYR A 75 -23.90 -4.48 -2.46
N TYR A 76 -23.20 -3.76 -3.34
CA TYR A 76 -23.67 -3.50 -4.70
C TYR A 76 -23.25 -4.59 -5.69
N ASP A 77 -21.98 -5.02 -5.65
CA ASP A 77 -21.46 -5.97 -6.65
C ASP A 77 -21.77 -7.41 -6.25
N TYR A 78 -21.55 -7.76 -4.98
CA TYR A 78 -21.84 -9.10 -4.46
C TYR A 78 -23.26 -9.25 -3.90
N LYS A 79 -24.08 -8.20 -3.92
CA LYS A 79 -25.50 -8.19 -3.51
C LYS A 79 -25.74 -8.75 -2.10
N MET A 80 -24.79 -8.56 -1.19
CA MET A 80 -24.92 -9.02 0.20
C MET A 80 -25.83 -8.07 1.00
N SER A 81 -26.46 -8.59 2.07
CA SER A 81 -27.22 -7.75 2.99
C SER A 81 -26.33 -6.74 3.70
N ASN A 82 -26.88 -5.59 4.10
CA ASN A 82 -26.10 -4.50 4.71
C ASN A 82 -25.28 -4.96 5.93
N PHE A 83 -25.88 -5.81 6.77
CA PHE A 83 -25.23 -6.39 7.94
C PHE A 83 -24.04 -7.29 7.54
N LEU A 84 -24.25 -8.19 6.56
CA LEU A 84 -23.18 -9.06 6.08
C LEU A 84 -22.05 -8.25 5.44
N SER A 85 -22.35 -7.23 4.63
CA SER A 85 -21.32 -6.37 4.04
C SER A 85 -20.42 -5.73 5.11
N TRP A 86 -21.01 -5.21 6.19
CA TRP A 86 -20.24 -4.69 7.32
C TRP A 86 -19.41 -5.76 8.03
N LEU A 87 -20.02 -6.91 8.29
CA LEU A 87 -19.34 -8.03 8.94
C LEU A 87 -18.10 -8.47 8.16
N PHE A 88 -18.20 -8.61 6.83
CA PHE A 88 -17.09 -8.99 5.96
C PHE A 88 -16.03 -7.89 5.78
N THR A 89 -16.42 -6.62 5.78
CA THR A 89 -15.45 -5.51 5.76
C THR A 89 -14.57 -5.50 7.01
N PHE A 90 -15.16 -5.74 8.18
CA PHE A 90 -14.41 -5.73 9.45
C PHE A 90 -13.74 -7.07 9.79
N SER A 91 -14.18 -8.18 9.18
CA SER A 91 -13.69 -9.50 9.55
C SER A 91 -12.19 -9.66 9.30
N ILE A 92 -11.65 -9.15 8.18
CA ILE A 92 -10.23 -9.31 7.84
C ILE A 92 -9.33 -8.61 8.89
N PRO A 93 -9.50 -7.29 9.18
CA PRO A 93 -8.70 -6.65 10.22
C PRO A 93 -8.90 -7.27 11.61
N LEU A 94 -10.12 -7.67 11.95
CA LEU A 94 -10.43 -8.25 13.26
C LEU A 94 -9.78 -9.62 13.45
N VAL A 95 -9.89 -10.51 12.46
CA VAL A 95 -9.25 -11.83 12.50
C VAL A 95 -7.74 -11.69 12.56
N ALA A 96 -7.14 -10.80 11.78
CA ALA A 96 -5.70 -10.53 11.84
C ALA A 96 -5.27 -10.12 13.27
N LEU A 97 -6.02 -9.22 13.92
CA LEU A 97 -5.76 -8.82 15.29
C LEU A 97 -5.89 -9.98 16.29
N LEU A 98 -6.94 -10.80 16.15
CA LEU A 98 -7.20 -11.96 17.01
C LEU A 98 -6.15 -13.05 16.87
N LEU A 99 -5.58 -13.22 15.67
CA LEU A 99 -4.45 -14.11 15.39
C LEU A 99 -3.11 -13.58 15.92
N GLY A 100 -3.11 -12.42 16.59
CA GLY A 100 -1.92 -11.87 17.24
C GLY A 100 -1.01 -11.06 16.32
N MET A 101 -1.48 -10.65 15.13
CA MET A 101 -0.72 -9.81 14.21
C MET A 101 -0.59 -8.37 14.75
N ARG A 102 0.40 -8.13 15.63
CA ARG A 102 0.59 -6.85 16.34
C ARG A 102 1.76 -6.00 15.82
N GLY A 103 2.65 -6.56 15.00
CA GLY A 103 3.84 -5.85 14.49
C GLY A 103 3.48 -4.88 13.38
N PHE A 104 3.79 -3.59 13.54
CA PHE A 104 3.39 -2.55 12.59
C PHE A 104 4.10 -2.74 11.24
N THR A 105 5.43 -2.84 11.28
CA THR A 105 6.25 -3.00 10.05
C THR A 105 5.96 -4.33 9.37
N LYS A 106 5.82 -5.41 10.14
CA LYS A 106 5.56 -6.76 9.62
C LYS A 106 4.20 -6.84 8.91
N ASN A 107 3.17 -6.25 9.51
CA ASN A 107 1.83 -6.21 8.91
C ASN A 107 1.80 -5.34 7.66
N MET A 108 2.47 -4.18 7.67
CA MET A 108 2.58 -3.33 6.48
C MET A 108 3.32 -4.05 5.34
N ALA A 109 4.40 -4.76 5.64
CA ALA A 109 5.14 -5.54 4.65
C ALA A 109 4.27 -6.63 4.02
N LEU A 110 3.54 -7.39 4.85
CA LEU A 110 2.62 -8.42 4.35
C LEU A 110 1.53 -7.85 3.44
N VAL A 111 0.79 -6.85 3.92
CA VAL A 111 -0.31 -6.26 3.17
C VAL A 111 0.21 -5.62 1.89
N GLY A 112 1.30 -4.85 1.96
CA GLY A 112 1.91 -4.20 0.80
C GLY A 112 2.40 -5.20 -0.25
N ALA A 113 3.18 -6.20 0.15
CA ALA A 113 3.72 -7.20 -0.77
C ALA A 113 2.61 -7.96 -1.49
N VAL A 114 1.58 -8.41 -0.77
CA VAL A 114 0.47 -9.18 -1.36
C VAL A 114 -0.42 -8.29 -2.21
N SER A 115 -0.90 -7.16 -1.70
CA SER A 115 -1.84 -6.31 -2.42
C SER A 115 -1.21 -5.66 -3.65
N GLU A 116 -0.11 -4.93 -3.49
CA GLU A 116 0.57 -4.23 -4.59
C GLU A 116 1.26 -5.22 -5.53
N GLY A 117 1.74 -6.36 -5.03
CA GLY A 117 2.27 -7.43 -5.87
C GLY A 117 1.21 -7.99 -6.82
N LEU A 118 0.03 -8.31 -6.30
CA LEU A 118 -1.09 -8.80 -7.13
C LEU A 118 -1.58 -7.72 -8.12
N VAL A 119 -1.76 -6.48 -7.66
CA VAL A 119 -2.15 -5.35 -8.51
C VAL A 119 -1.13 -5.13 -9.63
N GLY A 120 0.16 -5.16 -9.32
CA GLY A 120 1.23 -5.02 -10.31
C GLY A 120 1.18 -6.12 -11.39
N VAL A 121 0.99 -7.38 -10.99
CA VAL A 121 0.83 -8.50 -11.94
C VAL A 121 -0.40 -8.30 -12.82
N MET A 122 -1.53 -7.89 -12.24
CA MET A 122 -2.76 -7.59 -13.00
C MET A 122 -2.55 -6.46 -14.01
N VAL A 123 -1.93 -5.35 -13.61
CA VAL A 123 -1.69 -4.20 -14.50
C VAL A 123 -0.78 -4.58 -15.67
N ILE A 124 0.29 -5.34 -15.42
CA ILE A 124 1.23 -5.77 -16.49
C ILE A 124 0.53 -6.70 -17.49
N THR A 125 -0.22 -7.69 -16.99
CA THR A 125 -0.93 -8.64 -17.85
C THR A 125 -2.06 -7.96 -18.63
N MET A 126 -2.78 -7.01 -18.00
CA MET A 126 -3.76 -6.15 -18.67
C MET A 126 -3.12 -5.32 -19.78
N TYR A 127 -1.94 -4.74 -19.54
CA TYR A 127 -1.22 -3.98 -20.56
C TYR A 127 -0.81 -4.84 -21.76
N TRP A 128 -0.32 -6.07 -21.53
CA TRP A 128 -0.01 -6.99 -22.62
C TRP A 128 -1.26 -7.40 -23.41
N ARG A 129 -2.37 -7.64 -22.71
CA ARG A 129 -3.65 -7.97 -23.34
C ARG A 129 -4.17 -6.81 -24.17
N ALA A 130 -4.13 -5.59 -23.64
CA ALA A 130 -4.53 -4.38 -24.34
C ALA A 130 -3.69 -4.13 -25.61
N LYS A 131 -2.39 -4.45 -25.60
CA LYS A 131 -1.56 -4.35 -26.81
C LYS A 131 -1.83 -5.41 -27.87
N ARG A 132 -2.27 -6.60 -27.47
CA ARG A 132 -2.54 -7.71 -28.39
C ARG A 132 -3.94 -7.62 -29.00
N LEU A 133 -4.91 -7.18 -28.21
CA LEU A 133 -6.34 -7.24 -28.54
C LEU A 133 -6.99 -5.84 -28.65
N GLY A 134 -6.22 -4.76 -28.47
CA GLY A 134 -6.77 -3.42 -28.46
C GLY A 134 -7.07 -2.90 -29.86
N ASP A 135 -8.30 -2.46 -30.08
CA ASP A 135 -8.76 -1.91 -31.37
C ASP A 135 -8.53 -0.39 -31.50
N ARG A 136 -8.04 0.25 -30.43
CA ARG A 136 -7.79 1.70 -30.36
C ARG A 136 -6.30 1.99 -30.28
N SER A 137 -5.83 2.97 -31.05
CA SER A 137 -4.46 3.47 -30.93
C SER A 137 -4.27 4.22 -29.61
N PRO A 138 -3.30 3.85 -28.77
CA PRO A 138 -3.08 4.48 -27.47
C PRO A 138 -2.46 5.87 -27.60
N GLU A 139 -2.82 6.78 -26.70
CA GLU A 139 -2.26 8.14 -26.60
C GLU A 139 -0.78 8.14 -26.15
N PHE A 140 -0.31 7.00 -25.63
CA PHE A 140 1.07 6.78 -25.25
C PHE A 140 1.43 5.30 -25.36
N SER A 141 2.52 4.99 -26.06
CA SER A 141 3.13 3.66 -26.10
C SER A 141 4.62 3.81 -25.82
N PHE A 142 5.11 3.10 -24.80
CA PHE A 142 6.46 3.26 -24.27
C PHE A 142 7.45 2.18 -24.75
N MET A 143 6.97 1.09 -25.37
CA MET A 143 7.83 -0.06 -25.72
C MET A 143 7.22 -0.94 -26.82
N SER A 144 8.00 -1.76 -27.52
CA SER A 144 7.45 -2.81 -28.39
C SER A 144 6.78 -3.93 -27.57
N LEU A 145 5.91 -4.74 -28.17
CA LEU A 145 5.23 -5.83 -27.44
C LEU A 145 6.25 -6.82 -26.85
N LYS A 146 7.25 -7.25 -27.64
CA LYS A 146 8.31 -8.15 -27.18
C LYS A 146 9.14 -7.56 -26.04
N GLY A 147 9.53 -6.29 -26.16
CA GLY A 147 10.26 -5.59 -25.09
C GLY A 147 9.44 -5.53 -23.80
N SER A 148 8.15 -5.20 -23.91
CA SER A 148 7.28 -5.14 -22.73
C SER A 148 7.02 -6.50 -22.09
N GLN A 149 7.07 -7.59 -22.85
CA GLN A 149 6.94 -8.95 -22.31
C GLN A 149 8.17 -9.32 -21.50
N ILE A 150 9.37 -9.02 -21.98
CA ILE A 150 10.61 -9.29 -21.25
C ILE A 150 10.63 -8.47 -19.94
N ALA A 151 10.46 -7.15 -20.04
CA ALA A 151 10.48 -6.27 -18.87
C ALA A 151 9.37 -6.61 -17.87
N GLY A 152 8.14 -6.81 -18.36
CA GLY A 152 7.02 -7.15 -17.49
C GLY A 152 7.15 -8.53 -16.85
N SER A 153 7.73 -9.53 -17.53
CA SER A 153 8.01 -10.84 -16.93
C SER A 153 9.03 -10.74 -15.81
N ILE A 154 10.09 -9.94 -15.98
CA ILE A 154 11.07 -9.68 -14.91
C ILE A 154 10.39 -9.04 -13.70
N ILE A 155 9.56 -8.02 -13.93
CA ILE A 155 8.83 -7.35 -12.84
C ILE A 155 7.87 -8.34 -12.16
N ILE A 156 7.12 -9.13 -12.91
CA ILE A 156 6.22 -10.16 -12.35
C ILE A 156 7.01 -11.15 -11.49
N LEU A 157 8.18 -11.61 -11.94
CA LEU A 157 9.03 -12.51 -11.15
C LEU A 157 9.49 -11.85 -9.85
N ILE A 158 9.87 -10.57 -9.87
CA ILE A 158 10.24 -9.82 -8.67
C ILE A 158 9.05 -9.69 -7.72
N LEU A 159 7.86 -9.35 -8.23
CA LEU A 159 6.65 -9.19 -7.42
C LEU A 159 6.22 -10.52 -6.79
N ILE A 160 6.18 -11.61 -7.57
CA ILE A 160 5.87 -12.95 -7.06
C ILE A 160 6.94 -13.40 -6.06
N GLY A 161 8.21 -13.18 -6.35
CA GLY A 161 9.31 -13.47 -5.43
C GLY A 161 9.16 -12.71 -4.11
N GLY A 162 8.79 -11.43 -4.16
CA GLY A 162 8.51 -10.61 -2.99
C GLY A 162 7.32 -11.11 -2.17
N ILE A 163 6.24 -11.53 -2.82
CA ILE A 163 5.09 -12.16 -2.15
C ILE A 163 5.53 -13.44 -1.44
N VAL A 164 6.22 -14.34 -2.14
CA VAL A 164 6.68 -15.63 -1.58
C VAL A 164 7.63 -15.41 -0.41
N TYR A 165 8.62 -14.52 -0.57
CA TYR A 165 9.55 -14.16 0.50
C TYR A 165 8.82 -13.63 1.74
N THR A 166 7.83 -12.76 1.53
CA THR A 166 7.07 -12.18 2.64
C THR A 166 6.21 -13.24 3.34
N LEU A 167 5.58 -14.14 2.60
CA LEU A 167 4.76 -15.22 3.19
C LEU A 167 5.57 -16.25 3.98
N ILE A 168 6.85 -16.46 3.62
CA ILE A 168 7.74 -17.37 4.35
C ILE A 168 8.37 -16.69 5.58
N SER A 169 8.58 -15.37 5.52
CA SER A 169 9.22 -14.61 6.60
C SER A 169 8.25 -14.07 7.64
N VAL A 170 6.94 -14.07 7.35
CA VAL A 170 5.87 -13.64 8.24
C VAL A 170 5.32 -14.80 9.06
#